data_AF-A0A969RFU3-F1
#
_entry.id   AF-A0A969RFU3-F1
#
_cell.length_a   1.000
_cell.length_b   1.000
_cell.length_c   1.000
_cell.angle_alpha   90.00
_cell.angle_beta   90.00
_cell.angle_gamma   90.00
#
_symmetry.space_group_name_H-M   'P 1'
#
loop_
_entity.id
_entity.type
_entity.pdbx_description
1 polymer ?
#
loop_
_entity_poly.entity_id
_entity_poly.type
_entity_poly.pdbx_seq_one_letter_code
_entity_poly.pdbx_strand_id
1 'polypeptide(L)'
;MKLFKILSEIAAGFFQARFSQWWAEITTADPRCTYYFGPFGSALEARKAYPGYVEDLQNENAQGIAVTIKLCQPEVLTICDREIEG
;
A
#
# COMPACT_ATOMS: atom_id res chain seq x y z
N MET A 1 28.52 -5.03 -38.53
CA MET A 1 27.33 -5.56 -37.82
C MET A 1 27.59 -5.67 -36.31
N LYS A 2 27.78 -4.53 -35.63
CA LYS A 2 27.79 -4.40 -34.16
C LYS A 2 27.04 -3.14 -33.69
N LEU A 3 26.31 -2.47 -34.60
CA LEU A 3 25.54 -1.27 -34.30
C LEU A 3 24.07 -1.59 -33.97
N PHE A 4 23.53 -2.68 -34.53
CA PHE A 4 22.14 -3.09 -34.30
C PHE A 4 21.91 -3.86 -33.00
N LYS A 5 22.97 -4.39 -32.36
CA LYS A 5 22.85 -5.08 -31.05
C LYS A 5 22.69 -4.10 -29.89
N ILE A 6 23.26 -2.90 -30.01
CA ILE A 6 23.24 -1.88 -28.96
C ILE A 6 21.91 -1.13 -28.95
N LEU A 7 21.20 -1.05 -30.09
CA LEU A 7 19.89 -0.41 -30.18
C LEU A 7 18.77 -1.27 -29.55
N SER A 8 18.90 -2.61 -29.56
CA SER A 8 17.92 -3.50 -28.92
C SER A 8 18.05 -3.57 -27.40
N GLU A 9 19.23 -3.27 -26.85
CA GLU A 9 19.48 -3.40 -25.41
C GLU A 9 18.98 -2.19 -24.59
N ILE A 10 18.76 -1.03 -25.22
CA ILE A 10 18.26 0.18 -24.53
C ILE A 10 16.73 0.16 -24.35
N ALA A 11 16.02 -0.65 -25.13
CA ALA A 11 14.59 -0.90 -24.91
C ALA A 11 14.31 -1.82 -23.70
N ALA A 12 15.34 -2.37 -23.05
CA ALA A 12 15.18 -3.20 -21.85
C ALA A 12 15.32 -2.40 -20.54
N GLY A 13 15.50 -1.08 -20.62
CA GLY A 13 15.53 -0.15 -19.48
C GLY A 13 14.24 0.65 -19.36
N PHE A 14 13.06 0.05 -19.57
CA PHE A 14 11.79 0.73 -19.33
C PHE A 14 11.64 1.00 -17.83
N PHE A 15 11.94 2.24 -17.48
CA PHE A 15 11.64 2.91 -16.23
C PHE A 15 10.30 2.43 -15.64
N GLN A 16 10.32 1.59 -14.60
CA GLN A 16 9.12 1.30 -13.83
C GLN A 16 8.80 2.55 -13.01
N ALA A 17 8.19 3.56 -13.63
CA ALA A 17 7.61 4.70 -12.92
C ALA A 17 6.51 4.17 -12.01
N ARG A 18 6.87 3.92 -10.75
CA ARG A 18 5.92 3.56 -9.73
C ARG A 18 5.23 4.84 -9.24
N PHE A 19 4.11 5.22 -9.87
CA PHE A 19 3.33 6.37 -9.44
C PHE A 19 2.66 6.08 -8.10
N SER A 20 2.80 7.00 -7.14
CA SER A 20 2.04 6.92 -5.89
C SER A 20 0.54 7.09 -6.17
N GLN A 21 -0.27 6.36 -5.42
CA GLN A 21 -1.73 6.42 -5.47
C GLN A 21 -2.26 6.77 -4.08
N TRP A 22 -3.54 7.09 -3.97
CA TRP A 22 -4.13 7.36 -2.66
C TRP A 22 -4.37 6.05 -1.92
N TRP A 23 -3.94 5.97 -0.67
CA TRP A 23 -4.14 4.82 0.21
C TRP A 23 -4.69 5.29 1.54
N ALA A 24 -5.46 4.41 2.19
CA ALA A 24 -5.76 4.50 3.60
C ALA A 24 -4.75 3.60 4.34
N GLU A 25 -3.80 4.23 5.04
CA GLU A 25 -2.98 3.56 6.04
C GLU A 25 -3.77 3.52 7.35
N ILE A 26 -3.99 2.33 7.88
CA ILE A 26 -4.70 2.12 9.14
C ILE A 26 -3.76 1.38 10.09
N THR A 27 -3.48 1.97 11.26
CA THR A 27 -2.66 1.34 12.29
C THR A 27 -3.51 0.90 13.47
N THR A 28 -3.21 -0.25 14.05
CA THR A 28 -3.85 -0.78 15.25
C THR A 28 -2.80 -0.91 16.37
N ALA A 29 -3.21 -0.68 17.61
CA ALA A 29 -2.36 -0.83 18.78
C ALA A 29 -2.31 -2.27 19.31
N ASP A 30 -3.43 -2.99 19.24
CA ASP A 30 -3.55 -4.40 19.63
C ASP A 30 -4.57 -5.13 18.74
N PRO A 31 -4.17 -6.18 17.98
CA PRO A 31 -2.78 -6.51 17.70
C PRO A 31 -2.06 -5.34 17.03
N ARG A 32 -0.74 -5.21 17.20
CA ARG A 32 0.00 -4.14 16.50
C ARG A 32 0.17 -4.49 15.04
N CYS A 33 -0.56 -3.79 14.18
CA CYS A 33 -0.53 -3.97 12.75
C CYS A 33 -0.63 -2.62 12.01
N THR A 34 -0.13 -2.58 10.79
CA THR A 34 -0.34 -1.52 9.80
C THR A 34 -0.95 -2.14 8.56
N TYR A 35 -2.09 -1.61 8.13
CA TYR A 35 -2.84 -2.03 6.95
C TYR A 35 -2.85 -0.92 5.91
N TYR A 36 -2.66 -1.25 4.64
CA TYR A 36 -2.79 -0.34 3.52
C TYR A 36 -3.94 -0.77 2.61
N PHE A 37 -5.01 0.01 2.57
CA PHE A 37 -6.16 -0.21 1.69
C PHE A 37 -6.12 0.77 0.50
N GLY A 38 -6.34 0.26 -0.71
CA GLY A 38 -6.21 1.00 -1.96
C GLY A 38 -5.68 0.12 -3.10
N PRO A 39 -5.11 0.71 -4.17
CA PRO A 39 -5.03 2.15 -4.43
C PRO A 39 -6.39 2.76 -4.77
N PHE A 40 -6.60 4.02 -4.38
CA PHE A 40 -7.76 4.84 -4.76
C PHE A 40 -7.37 5.89 -5.79
N GLY A 41 -8.32 6.27 -6.64
CA GLY A 41 -8.15 7.34 -7.62
C GLY A 41 -8.10 8.73 -6.99
N SER A 42 -8.63 8.89 -5.77
CA SER A 42 -8.59 10.18 -5.05
C SER A 42 -8.57 10.03 -3.52
N ALA A 43 -8.13 11.07 -2.82
CA ALA A 43 -8.25 11.16 -1.36
C ALA A 43 -9.71 11.09 -0.89
N LEU A 44 -10.66 11.62 -1.66
CA LEU A 44 -12.08 11.59 -1.33
C LEU A 44 -12.64 10.17 -1.38
N GLU A 45 -12.24 9.40 -2.39
CA GLU A 45 -12.61 7.99 -2.51
C GLU A 45 -12.07 7.17 -1.33
N ALA A 46 -10.79 7.37 -0.98
CA ALA A 46 -10.19 6.75 0.20
C ALA A 46 -10.94 7.14 1.49
N ARG A 47 -11.31 8.42 1.64
CA ARG A 47 -12.10 8.93 2.78
C ARG A 47 -13.50 8.32 2.89
N LYS A 48 -14.13 8.01 1.76
CA LYS A 48 -15.44 7.35 1.72
C LYS A 48 -15.34 5.86 2.02
N ALA A 49 -14.25 5.21 1.61
CA ALA A 49 -14.06 3.78 1.76
C ALA A 49 -13.55 3.36 3.14
N TYR A 50 -12.61 4.10 3.74
CA TYR A 50 -11.94 3.65 4.98
C TYR A 50 -12.87 3.32 6.17
N PRO A 51 -14.04 3.97 6.35
CA PRO A 51 -14.90 3.64 7.48
C PRO A 51 -15.31 2.15 7.51
N GLY A 52 -15.51 1.52 6.34
CA GLY A 52 -15.81 0.09 6.26
C GLY A 52 -14.65 -0.79 6.75
N TYR A 53 -13.41 -0.46 6.39
CA TYR A 53 -12.24 -1.21 6.88
C TYR A 53 -12.03 -1.03 8.39
N VAL A 54 -12.34 0.15 8.92
CA VAL A 54 -12.30 0.39 10.37
C VAL A 54 -13.36 -0.45 11.08
N GLU A 55 -14.58 -0.51 10.55
CA GLU A 55 -15.65 -1.34 11.09
C GLU A 55 -15.26 -2.82 11.13
N ASP A 56 -14.69 -3.34 10.04
CA ASP A 56 -14.20 -4.72 9.97
C ASP A 56 -13.12 -4.98 11.04
N LEU A 57 -12.11 -4.11 11.14
CA LEU A 57 -11.04 -4.23 12.14
C LEU A 57 -11.58 -4.16 13.59
N GLN A 58 -12.58 -3.30 13.84
CA GLN A 58 -13.24 -3.23 15.15
C GLN A 58 -14.00 -4.52 15.46
N ASN A 59 -14.70 -5.09 14.49
CA ASN A 59 -15.41 -6.36 14.63
C ASN A 59 -14.45 -7.53 14.87
N GLU A 60 -13.21 -7.42 14.40
CA GLU A 60 -12.10 -8.35 14.70
C GLU A 60 -11.43 -8.09 16.06
N ASN A 61 -11.96 -7.17 16.86
CA ASN A 61 -11.44 -6.73 18.17
C ASN A 61 -10.11 -5.98 18.11
N ALA A 62 -9.75 -5.37 16.97
CA ALA A 62 -8.58 -4.51 16.91
C ALA A 62 -8.79 -3.21 17.70
N GLN A 63 -7.77 -2.79 18.44
CA GLN A 63 -7.82 -1.64 19.35
C GLN A 63 -6.86 -0.54 18.91
N GLY A 64 -7.09 0.69 19.40
CA GLY A 64 -6.21 1.83 19.15
C GLY A 64 -6.05 2.18 17.66
N ILE A 65 -7.16 2.15 16.92
CA ILE A 65 -7.17 2.36 15.47
C ILE A 65 -6.91 3.83 15.13
N ALA A 66 -5.94 4.09 14.24
CA ALA A 66 -5.70 5.39 13.63
C ALA A 66 -5.65 5.27 12.11
N VAL A 67 -6.10 6.32 11.40
CA VAL A 67 -6.20 6.32 9.94
C VAL A 67 -5.48 7.53 9.36
N THR A 68 -4.64 7.27 8.35
CA THR A 68 -3.95 8.29 7.55
C THR A 68 -4.26 8.08 6.08
N ILE A 69 -4.82 9.11 5.43
CA ILE A 69 -5.02 9.12 3.98
C ILE A 69 -3.81 9.79 3.34
N LYS A 70 -3.05 9.05 2.52
CA LYS A 70 -1.82 9.58 1.91
C LYS A 70 -1.58 9.05 0.50
N LEU A 71 -0.81 9.81 -0.27
CA LEU A 71 -0.19 9.32 -1.50
C LEU A 71 1.03 8.49 -1.12
N CYS A 72 0.99 7.19 -1.39
CA CYS A 72 2.13 6.32 -1.16
C CYS A 72 2.12 5.14 -2.13
N GLN A 73 3.11 4.27 -1.95
CA GLN A 73 3.15 2.98 -2.60
C GLN A 73 3.66 1.94 -1.59
N PRO A 74 2.75 1.26 -0.88
CA PRO A 74 3.14 0.19 0.02
C PRO A 74 3.73 -0.98 -0.77
N GLU A 75 4.86 -1.51 -0.30
CA GLU A 75 5.42 -2.77 -0.84
C GLU A 75 4.78 -3.99 -0.18
N VAL A 76 4.27 -3.81 1.04
CA VAL A 76 3.54 -4.83 1.82
C VAL A 76 2.25 -4.18 2.32
N LEU A 77 1.12 -4.88 2.14
CA LEU A 77 -0.21 -4.34 2.47
C LEU A 77 -0.60 -4.52 3.94
N THR A 78 -0.04 -5.52 4.61
CA THR A 78 -0.29 -5.81 6.02
C THR A 78 1.05 -6.09 6.69
N ILE A 79 1.35 -5.37 7.76
CA ILE A 79 2.59 -5.52 8.53
C ILE A 79 2.19 -5.64 9.99
N CYS A 80 2.36 -6.81 10.59
CA CYS A 80 2.04 -7.06 11.99
C CYS A 80 3.29 -7.48 12.78
N ASP A 81 3.38 -7.09 14.05
CA ASP A 81 4.49 -7.47 14.95
C ASP A 81 4.65 -9.01 15.12
N ARG A 82 3.69 -9.80 14.64
CA ARG A 82 3.65 -11.27 14.76
C ARG A 82 4.14 -12.05 13.54
N GLU A 83 4.65 -11.39 12.49
CA GLU A 83 5.23 -12.07 11.32
C GLU A 83 6.77 -12.04 11.36
N ILE A 84 7.36 -12.75 12.32
CA ILE A 84 8.64 -13.42 12.14
C ILE A 84 8.44 -14.87 12.61
N GLU A 85 7.82 -15.68 11.75
CA GLU A 85 8.15 -17.11 11.73
C GLU A 85 9.35 -17.23 10.81
N GLY A 86 10.49 -17.62 11.39
CA GLY A 86 11.78 -17.77 10.69
C GLY A 86 11.87 -18.96 9.75
#